data_AF-A0A3D0KRJ0-F1
#
_entry.id   AF-A0A3D0KRJ0-F1
#
_cell.length_a   1.000
_cell.length_b   1.000
_cell.length_c   1.000
_cell.angle_alpha   90.00
_cell.angle_beta   90.00
_cell.angle_gamma   90.00
#
_symmetry.space_group_name_H-M   'P 1'
#
loop_
_entity.id
_entity.type
_entity.pdbx_description
1 polymer ?
#
loop_
_entity_poly.entity_id
_entity_poly.type
_entity_poly.pdbx_seq_one_letter_code
_entity_poly.pdbx_strand_id
1 'polypeptide(L)'
;MNVVTRFAPSPTGYLHIGGARTALFNWLFARHHGGTYLLRIEDTDRKRSTDAAISAIHDGLSWLGLEGDAPAVSQSAQATRHAEIAAALLENGAAYRCYLDADEVSALREQAHAEGKPVRSPWRDRTDASDLPFVVRMRMPDSGETTIDDAVQGSVSVQNTQLDDMVILRADGS
;
A
#
# COMPACT_ATOMS: atom_id res chain seq x y z
N MET A 1 -7.64 13.35 -21.74
CA MET A 1 -7.31 13.04 -20.33
C MET A 1 -5.84 13.34 -20.14
N ASN A 2 -5.44 14.03 -19.07
CA ASN A 2 -4.03 14.32 -18.83
C ASN A 2 -3.39 13.14 -18.09
N VAL A 3 -2.25 12.63 -18.56
CA VAL A 3 -1.53 11.52 -17.90
C VAL A 3 -0.96 12.02 -16.57
N VAL A 4 -1.17 11.27 -15.48
CA VAL A 4 -0.57 11.55 -14.18
C VAL A 4 0.18 10.31 -13.69
N THR A 5 1.48 10.45 -13.46
CA THR A 5 2.34 9.38 -12.94
C THR A 5 2.86 9.78 -11.56
N ARG A 6 3.34 8.79 -10.78
CA ARG A 6 4.02 9.09 -9.51
C ARG A 6 5.13 8.10 -9.18
N PHE A 7 6.22 8.61 -8.65
CA PHE A 7 7.20 7.82 -7.92
C PHE A 7 6.93 7.91 -6.41
N ALA A 8 6.82 6.75 -5.75
CA ALA A 8 6.41 6.67 -4.35
C ALA A 8 7.44 5.89 -3.49
N PRO A 9 8.62 6.46 -3.20
CA PRO A 9 9.65 5.78 -2.42
C PRO A 9 9.36 5.79 -0.92
N SER A 10 9.65 4.68 -0.23
CA SER A 10 9.77 4.66 1.22
C SER A 10 11.20 5.07 1.63
N PRO A 11 11.40 5.93 2.65
CA PRO A 11 12.74 6.35 3.08
C PRO A 11 13.42 5.26 3.92
N THR A 12 13.93 4.22 3.25
CA THR A 12 14.66 3.12 3.92
C THR A 12 16.17 3.21 3.71
N GLY A 13 16.67 4.33 3.18
CA GLY A 13 18.08 4.56 2.86
C GLY A 13 18.25 5.36 1.57
N TYR A 14 19.32 5.10 0.84
CA TYR A 14 19.63 5.79 -0.42
C TYR A 14 18.73 5.36 -1.58
N LEU A 15 18.53 6.27 -2.54
CA LEU A 15 17.87 5.96 -3.80
C LEU A 15 18.71 4.95 -4.60
N HIS A 16 18.29 3.69 -4.58
CA HIS A 16 18.95 2.64 -5.36
C HIS A 16 18.60 2.75 -6.85
N ILE A 17 19.45 2.18 -7.71
CA ILE A 17 19.31 2.25 -9.18
C ILE A 17 17.96 1.74 -9.70
N GLY A 18 17.39 0.72 -9.05
CA GLY A 18 16.06 0.20 -9.39
C GLY A 18 14.94 1.22 -9.14
N GLY A 19 15.04 1.96 -8.03
CA GLY A 19 14.14 3.08 -7.71
C GLY A 19 14.32 4.22 -8.70
N ALA A 20 15.56 4.62 -8.98
CA ALA A 20 15.88 5.65 -9.97
C ALA A 20 15.33 5.30 -11.37
N ARG A 21 15.46 4.05 -11.82
CA ARG A 21 14.88 3.57 -13.08
C ARG A 21 13.35 3.68 -13.08
N THR A 22 12.71 3.37 -11.97
CA THR A 22 11.25 3.49 -11.82
C THR A 22 10.80 4.95 -11.88
N ALA A 23 11.51 5.85 -11.20
CA ALA A 23 11.28 7.29 -11.27
C ALA A 23 11.45 7.79 -12.71
N LEU A 24 12.52 7.38 -13.39
CA LEU A 24 12.80 7.73 -14.78
C LEU A 24 11.65 7.32 -15.72
N PHE A 25 11.12 6.10 -15.60
CA PHE A 25 10.00 5.65 -16.44
C PHE A 25 8.73 6.46 -16.18
N ASN A 26 8.40 6.76 -14.92
CA ASN A 26 7.24 7.60 -14.58
C ASN A 26 7.41 9.02 -15.17
N TRP A 27 8.60 9.60 -15.03
CA TRP A 27 8.93 10.92 -15.57
C TRP A 27 8.85 10.93 -17.10
N LEU A 28 9.53 10.00 -17.78
CA LEU A 28 9.51 9.91 -19.25
C LEU A 28 8.10 9.71 -19.79
N PHE A 29 7.31 8.85 -19.16
CA PHE A 29 5.94 8.58 -19.58
C PHE A 29 5.05 9.82 -19.45
N ALA A 30 5.17 10.57 -18.34
CA ALA A 30 4.48 11.83 -18.19
C ALA A 30 4.94 12.84 -19.27
N ARG A 31 6.25 13.06 -19.44
CA ARG A 31 6.78 14.01 -20.43
C ARG A 31 6.35 13.68 -21.86
N HIS A 32 6.41 12.40 -22.25
CA HIS A 32 6.00 11.95 -23.58
C HIS A 32 4.55 12.29 -23.90
N HIS A 33 3.66 12.24 -22.90
CA HIS A 33 2.23 12.50 -23.05
C HIS A 33 1.82 13.93 -22.66
N GLY A 34 2.77 14.83 -22.36
CA GLY A 34 2.47 16.17 -21.84
C GLY A 34 1.77 16.16 -20.47
N GLY A 35 1.97 15.09 -19.70
CA GLY A 35 1.37 14.82 -18.41
C GLY A 35 2.10 15.42 -17.21
N THR A 36 1.67 15.00 -16.02
CA THR A 36 2.20 15.43 -14.72
C THR A 36 2.89 14.27 -14.03
N TYR A 37 4.09 14.50 -13.52
CA TYR A 37 4.86 13.57 -12.71
C TYR A 37 4.92 14.06 -11.25
N LEU A 38 4.42 13.24 -10.33
CA LEU A 38 4.33 13.56 -8.91
C LEU A 38 5.26 12.70 -8.04
N LEU A 39 5.55 13.20 -6.85
CA LEU A 39 6.31 12.48 -5.82
C LEU A 39 5.45 12.27 -4.58
N ARG A 40 5.50 11.06 -4.00
CA ARG A 40 4.91 10.76 -2.68
C ARG A 40 5.93 10.05 -1.80
N ILE A 41 6.27 10.62 -0.66
CA ILE A 41 7.18 9.98 0.29
C ILE A 41 6.37 9.05 1.20
N GLU A 42 6.68 7.77 1.19
CA GLU A 42 5.98 6.73 1.99
C GLU A 42 6.59 6.61 3.39
N ASP A 43 6.42 7.67 4.19
CA ASP A 43 7.06 7.93 5.48
C ASP A 43 6.28 7.39 6.71
N THR A 44 5.46 6.36 6.53
CA THR A 44 4.64 5.78 7.62
C THR A 44 5.46 5.05 8.69
N ASP A 45 6.66 4.59 8.34
CA ASP A 45 7.60 4.02 9.31
C ASP A 45 8.52 5.11 9.85
N ARG A 46 8.13 5.69 10.99
CA ARG A 46 8.86 6.81 11.62
C ARG A 46 10.31 6.48 11.99
N LYS A 47 10.64 5.21 12.25
CA LYS A 47 12.00 4.82 12.63
C LYS A 47 12.94 4.84 11.43
N ARG A 48 12.44 4.45 10.26
CA ARG A 48 13.21 4.45 9.01
C ARG A 48 13.18 5.82 8.32
N SER A 49 12.07 6.54 8.44
CA SER A 49 11.80 7.81 7.76
C SER A 49 12.46 9.01 8.45
N THR A 50 13.78 8.98 8.57
CA THR A 50 14.56 10.11 9.10
C THR A 50 14.66 11.24 8.07
N ASP A 51 14.83 12.49 8.53
CA ASP A 51 15.02 13.65 7.65
C ASP A 51 16.19 13.45 6.68
N ALA A 52 17.26 12.79 7.12
CA ALA A 52 18.40 12.44 6.28
C ALA A 52 18.04 11.46 5.16
N ALA A 53 17.21 10.44 5.46
CA ALA A 53 16.76 9.48 4.45
C ALA A 53 15.82 10.13 3.43
N ILE A 54 14.95 11.04 3.87
CA ILE A 54 14.06 11.81 3.00
C ILE A 54 14.89 12.77 2.12
N SER A 55 15.86 13.50 2.69
CA SER A 55 16.77 14.37 1.94
C SER A 55 17.53 13.60 0.87
N ALA A 56 18.09 12.43 1.21
CA ALA A 56 18.84 11.61 0.26
C ALA A 56 18.01 11.18 -0.97
N ILE A 57 16.70 10.99 -0.81
CA ILE A 57 15.79 10.74 -1.94
C ILE A 57 15.67 11.98 -2.82
N HIS A 58 15.41 13.15 -2.22
CA HIS A 58 15.28 14.41 -2.95
C HIS A 58 16.56 14.79 -3.67
N ASP A 59 17.71 14.69 -2.99
CA ASP A 59 19.03 14.99 -3.55
C ASP A 59 19.34 14.07 -4.74
N GLY A 60 19.06 12.77 -4.61
CA GLY A 60 19.25 11.79 -5.69
C GLY A 60 18.37 12.06 -6.90
N LEU A 61 17.10 12.42 -6.69
CA LEU A 61 16.17 12.77 -7.78
C LEU A 61 16.57 14.09 -8.45
N SER A 62 16.96 15.10 -7.67
CA SER A 62 17.39 16.41 -8.19
C SER A 62 18.67 16.27 -9.02
N TRP A 63 19.65 15.49 -8.55
CA TRP A 63 20.88 15.19 -9.31
C TRP A 63 20.60 14.53 -10.66
N LEU A 64 19.57 13.68 -10.74
CA LEU A 64 19.14 13.02 -11.98
C LEU A 64 18.24 13.91 -12.87
N GLY A 65 17.81 15.08 -12.39
CA GLY A 65 16.81 15.92 -13.08
C GLY A 65 15.40 15.32 -13.07
N LEU A 66 15.07 14.48 -12.09
CA LEU A 66 13.81 13.75 -11.95
C LEU A 66 12.94 14.33 -10.82
N GLU A 67 12.88 15.65 -10.73
CA GLU A 67 12.03 16.36 -9.77
C GLU A 67 10.55 16.25 -10.17
N GLY A 68 9.66 16.27 -9.17
CA GLY A 68 8.22 16.29 -9.38
C GLY A 68 7.73 17.66 -9.84
N ASP A 69 6.61 17.68 -10.58
CA ASP A 69 5.98 18.92 -11.04
C ASP A 69 5.22 19.68 -9.92
N ALA A 70 5.16 19.10 -8.71
CA ALA A 70 4.58 19.69 -7.51
C ALA A 70 5.37 19.23 -6.27
N PRO A 71 5.23 19.94 -5.12
CA PRO A 71 5.83 19.49 -3.87
C PRO A 71 5.46 18.05 -3.52
N ALA A 72 6.43 17.29 -3.02
CA ALA A 72 6.20 15.90 -2.65
C ALA A 72 5.19 15.81 -1.49
N VAL A 73 4.29 14.83 -1.57
CA VAL A 73 3.29 14.58 -0.53
C VAL A 73 3.83 13.55 0.47
N SER A 74 3.74 13.85 1.77
CA SER A 74 3.99 12.89 2.85
C SER A 74 2.76 11.98 3.03
N GLN A 75 2.98 10.66 3.10
CA GLN A 75 1.91 9.70 3.38
C GLN A 75 1.42 9.80 4.82
N SER A 76 2.33 10.01 5.78
CA SER A 76 2.00 10.21 7.19
C SER A 76 1.11 11.44 7.41
N ALA A 77 1.30 12.50 6.62
CA ALA A 77 0.42 13.68 6.66
C ALA A 77 -1.02 13.40 6.18
N GLN A 78 -1.28 12.25 5.54
CA GLN A 78 -2.59 11.82 5.04
C GLN A 78 -3.26 10.76 5.93
N ALA A 79 -2.74 10.48 7.13
CA ALA A 79 -3.26 9.44 8.03
C ALA A 79 -4.76 9.57 8.31
N THR A 80 -5.27 10.79 8.57
CA THR A 80 -6.70 11.03 8.77
C THR A 80 -7.53 10.55 7.58
N ARG A 81 -7.08 10.87 6.36
CA ARG A 81 -7.79 10.46 5.14
C ARG A 81 -7.78 8.94 4.97
N HIS A 82 -6.68 8.26 5.30
CA HIS A 82 -6.63 6.80 5.25
C HIS A 82 -7.61 6.17 6.26
N ALA A 83 -7.66 6.70 7.49
CA ALA A 83 -8.59 6.23 8.51
C ALA A 83 -10.07 6.45 8.11
N GLU A 84 -10.40 7.60 7.51
CA GLU A 84 -11.73 7.86 6.95
C GLU A 84 -12.14 6.83 5.89
N ILE A 85 -11.23 6.50 4.96
CA ILE A 85 -11.49 5.50 3.93
C ILE A 85 -11.64 4.11 4.54
N ALA A 86 -10.81 3.74 5.51
CA ALA A 86 -10.96 2.46 6.22
C ALA A 86 -12.30 2.35 6.95
N ALA A 87 -12.78 3.45 7.56
CA ALA A 87 -14.10 3.51 8.17
C ALA A 87 -15.23 3.35 7.13
N ALA A 88 -15.15 4.03 5.99
CA ALA A 88 -16.13 3.88 4.91
C ALA A 88 -16.17 2.45 4.33
N LEU A 89 -15.01 1.78 4.24
CA LEU A 89 -14.93 0.38 3.82
C LEU A 89 -15.51 -0.59 4.87
N LEU A 90 -15.39 -0.27 6.16
CA LEU A 90 -16.07 -1.03 7.21
C LEU A 90 -17.59 -0.88 7.09
N GLU A 91 -18.08 0.35 6.90
CA GLU A 91 -19.51 0.65 6.80
C GLU A 91 -20.19 -0.04 5.61
N ASN A 92 -19.49 -0.16 4.48
CA ASN A 92 -20.03 -0.79 3.27
C ASN A 92 -19.75 -2.31 3.18
N GLY A 93 -19.11 -2.91 4.19
CA GLY A 93 -18.81 -4.34 4.26
C GLY A 93 -17.63 -4.80 3.40
N ALA A 94 -16.88 -3.89 2.78
CA ALA A 94 -15.64 -4.20 2.05
C ALA A 94 -14.42 -4.39 2.98
N ALA A 95 -14.58 -4.14 4.27
CA ALA A 95 -13.58 -4.39 5.29
C ALA A 95 -14.24 -4.89 6.59
N TYR A 96 -13.43 -5.47 7.48
CA TYR A 96 -13.89 -5.96 8.77
C TYR A 96 -12.82 -5.75 9.86
N ARG A 97 -13.26 -5.74 11.12
CA ARG A 97 -12.37 -5.61 12.29
C ARG A 97 -11.83 -6.99 12.68
N CYS A 98 -10.53 -7.07 12.92
CA CYS A 98 -9.85 -8.27 13.38
C CYS A 98 -9.19 -8.00 14.72
N TYR A 99 -9.61 -8.73 15.75
CA TYR A 99 -9.18 -8.55 17.14
C TYR A 99 -8.15 -9.59 17.59
N LEU A 100 -7.57 -10.33 16.64
CA LEU A 100 -6.50 -11.27 16.97
C LEU A 100 -5.28 -10.52 17.50
N ASP A 101 -4.65 -11.07 18.54
CA ASP A 101 -3.37 -10.59 19.02
C ASP A 101 -2.20 -11.01 18.11
N ALA A 102 -0.98 -10.61 18.46
CA ALA A 102 0.20 -10.88 17.64
C ALA A 102 0.52 -12.38 17.53
N ASP A 103 0.33 -13.14 18.60
CA ASP A 103 0.65 -14.57 18.65
C ASP A 103 -0.39 -15.37 17.85
N GLU A 104 -1.67 -15.01 17.99
CA GLU A 104 -2.77 -15.56 17.21
C GLU A 104 -2.61 -15.28 15.70
N VAL A 105 -2.18 -14.07 15.33
CA VAL A 105 -1.88 -13.73 13.93
C VAL A 105 -0.69 -14.53 13.41
N SER A 106 0.34 -14.77 14.24
CA SER A 106 1.48 -15.60 13.85
C SER A 106 1.05 -17.03 13.59
N ALA A 107 0.31 -17.63 14.51
CA ALA A 107 -0.22 -18.99 14.37
C ALA A 107 -1.13 -19.12 13.12
N LEU A 108 -2.01 -18.15 12.88
CA LEU A 108 -2.87 -18.12 11.69
C LEU A 108 -2.04 -18.10 10.39
N ARG A 109 -0.95 -17.32 10.36
CA ARG A 109 -0.05 -17.24 9.19
C ARG A 109 0.71 -18.54 8.97
N GLU A 110 1.24 -19.14 10.04
CA GLU A 110 1.95 -20.42 9.96
C GLU A 110 1.03 -21.53 9.45
N GLN A 111 -0.20 -21.60 9.96
CA GLN A 111 -1.20 -22.54 9.47
C GLN A 111 -1.53 -22.30 7.99
N ALA A 112 -1.85 -21.06 7.62
CA ALA A 112 -2.19 -20.70 6.24
C ALA A 112 -1.04 -21.05 5.28
N HIS A 113 0.21 -20.78 5.69
CA HIS A 113 1.40 -21.13 4.91
C HIS A 113 1.57 -22.64 4.76
N ALA A 114 1.43 -23.42 5.84
CA ALA A 114 1.53 -24.88 5.81
C ALA A 114 0.45 -25.52 4.93
N GLU A 115 -0.73 -24.91 4.86
CA GLU A 115 -1.85 -25.37 4.03
C GLU A 115 -1.82 -24.81 2.59
N GLY A 116 -0.92 -23.88 2.27
CA GLY A 116 -0.87 -23.18 0.98
C GLY A 116 -2.13 -22.35 0.70
N LYS A 117 -2.77 -21.82 1.75
CA LYS A 117 -4.03 -21.05 1.70
C LYS A 117 -3.80 -19.59 2.05
N PRO A 118 -4.70 -18.68 1.62
CA PRO A 118 -4.64 -17.30 2.05
C PRO A 118 -4.93 -17.14 3.54
N VAL A 119 -4.36 -16.10 4.14
CA VAL A 119 -4.63 -15.71 5.52
C VAL A 119 -6.00 -15.05 5.59
N ARG A 120 -6.97 -15.78 6.17
CA ARG A 120 -8.32 -15.28 6.44
C ARG A 120 -8.62 -15.35 7.93
N SER A 121 -8.83 -14.18 8.54
CA SER A 121 -9.11 -14.12 9.97
C SER A 121 -10.49 -14.70 10.28
N PRO A 122 -10.66 -15.45 11.39
CA PRO A 122 -11.96 -15.95 11.85
C PRO A 122 -12.95 -14.82 12.19
N TRP A 123 -12.48 -13.58 12.32
CA TRP A 123 -13.33 -12.40 12.51
C TRP A 123 -14.03 -11.91 11.24
N ARG A 124 -13.73 -12.51 10.08
CA ARG A 124 -14.25 -12.08 8.78
C ARG A 124 -15.78 -12.10 8.69
N ASP A 125 -16.41 -13.17 9.19
CA ASP A 125 -17.84 -13.41 9.05
C ASP A 125 -18.59 -13.30 10.38
N ARG A 126 -17.91 -12.75 11.40
CA ARG A 126 -18.47 -12.50 12.72
C ARG A 126 -19.30 -11.22 12.73
N THR A 127 -20.41 -11.28 13.47
CA THR A 127 -21.30 -10.12 13.68
C THR A 127 -21.18 -9.56 15.09
N ASP A 128 -20.52 -10.29 15.99
CA ASP A 128 -20.19 -9.83 17.32
C ASP A 128 -18.93 -8.96 17.31
N ALA A 129 -18.92 -7.97 18.20
CA ALA A 129 -17.80 -7.05 18.38
C ALA A 129 -17.08 -7.33 19.71
N SER A 130 -15.84 -6.86 19.80
CA SER A 130 -15.04 -6.90 21.03
C SER A 130 -14.53 -5.50 21.36
N ASP A 131 -14.25 -5.26 22.64
CA ASP A 131 -13.59 -4.05 23.13
C ASP A 131 -12.05 -4.13 23.04
N LEU A 132 -11.52 -5.26 22.56
CA LEU A 132 -10.09 -5.44 22.34
C LEU A 132 -9.57 -4.47 21.24
N PRO A 133 -8.26 -4.13 21.26
CA PRO A 133 -7.63 -3.49 20.12
C PRO A 133 -7.83 -4.31 18.84
N PHE A 134 -8.01 -3.64 17.70
CA PHE A 134 -8.22 -4.31 16.42
C PHE A 134 -7.41 -3.66 15.30
N VAL A 135 -7.20 -4.45 14.25
CA VAL A 135 -6.81 -3.96 12.93
C VAL A 135 -8.01 -4.00 11.99
N VAL A 136 -8.00 -3.18 10.95
CA VAL A 136 -8.97 -3.29 9.85
C VAL A 136 -8.34 -4.10 8.74
N ARG A 137 -9.05 -5.13 8.27
CA ARG A 137 -8.65 -5.95 7.13
C ARG A 137 -9.60 -5.73 5.97
N MET A 138 -9.06 -5.69 4.75
CA MET A 138 -9.85 -5.72 3.53
C MET A 138 -10.52 -7.09 3.39
N ARG A 139 -11.79 -7.11 2.96
CA ARG A 139 -12.54 -8.33 2.70
C ARG A 139 -12.40 -8.69 1.22
N MET A 140 -11.47 -9.58 0.89
CA MET A 140 -11.29 -10.05 -0.48
C MET A 140 -12.44 -10.95 -0.91
N PRO A 141 -12.82 -10.99 -2.21
CA PRO A 141 -13.90 -11.85 -2.68
C PRO A 141 -13.65 -13.34 -2.39
N ASP A 142 -14.72 -14.09 -2.15
CA ASP A 142 -14.63 -15.52 -1.80
C ASP A 142 -14.36 -16.43 -3.00
N SER A 143 -14.70 -15.96 -4.20
CA SER A 143 -14.58 -16.73 -5.44
C SER A 143 -14.41 -15.81 -6.64
N GLY A 144 -14.20 -16.42 -7.82
CA GLY A 144 -14.00 -15.71 -9.07
C GLY A 144 -12.55 -15.33 -9.29
N GLU A 145 -12.35 -14.44 -10.26
CA GLU A 145 -11.02 -14.04 -10.74
C GLU A 145 -10.95 -12.51 -10.77
N THR A 146 -9.78 -11.98 -10.40
CA THR A 146 -9.44 -10.58 -10.61
C THR A 146 -8.40 -10.50 -11.73
N THR A 147 -8.72 -9.74 -12.77
CA THR A 147 -7.85 -9.52 -13.93
C THR A 147 -7.42 -8.06 -14.00
N ILE A 148 -6.12 -7.84 -14.24
CA ILE A 148 -5.54 -6.52 -14.50
C ILE A 148 -4.87 -6.57 -15.87
N ASP A 149 -5.22 -5.61 -16.74
CA ASP A 149 -4.52 -5.38 -18.00
C ASP A 149 -3.24 -4.57 -17.73
N ASP A 150 -2.14 -5.27 -17.47
CA ASP A 150 -0.85 -4.63 -17.23
C ASP A 150 -0.21 -4.16 -18.55
N ALA A 151 0.29 -2.93 -18.56
CA ALA A 151 0.86 -2.31 -19.75
C ALA A 151 2.18 -2.95 -20.24
N VAL A 152 2.81 -3.81 -19.43
CA VAL A 152 4.09 -4.46 -19.74
C VAL A 152 3.91 -5.97 -19.85
N GLN A 153 3.21 -6.60 -18.89
CA GLN A 153 3.03 -8.05 -18.81
C GLN A 153 1.79 -8.55 -19.57
N GLY A 154 0.92 -7.64 -20.02
CA GLY A 154 -0.37 -7.99 -20.61
C GLY A 154 -1.42 -8.33 -19.55
N SER A 155 -2.43 -9.11 -19.93
CA SER A 155 -3.49 -9.54 -19.00
C SER A 155 -2.95 -10.48 -17.93
N VAL A 156 -3.03 -10.06 -16.66
CA VAL A 156 -2.66 -10.85 -15.49
C VAL A 156 -3.93 -11.17 -14.70
N SER A 157 -4.23 -12.46 -14.57
CA SER A 157 -5.38 -12.96 -13.79
C SER A 157 -4.93 -13.68 -12.53
N VAL A 158 -5.61 -13.43 -11.41
CA VAL A 158 -5.43 -14.13 -10.14
C VAL A 158 -6.78 -14.61 -9.61
N GLN A 159 -6.85 -15.87 -9.20
CA GLN A 159 -8.04 -16.42 -8.55
C GLN A 159 -8.23 -15.77 -7.18
N ASN A 160 -9.43 -15.27 -6.89
CA ASN A 160 -9.71 -14.55 -5.64
C ASN A 160 -9.51 -15.41 -4.39
N THR A 161 -9.58 -16.73 -4.53
CA THR A 161 -9.27 -17.71 -3.49
C THR A 161 -7.79 -17.73 -3.09
N GLN A 162 -6.90 -17.06 -3.84
CA GLN A 162 -5.48 -16.91 -3.51
C GLN A 162 -5.16 -15.57 -2.85
N LEU A 163 -6.13 -14.67 -2.73
CA LEU A 163 -5.93 -13.32 -2.20
C LEU A 163 -6.16 -13.29 -0.68
N ASP A 164 -5.22 -12.67 0.02
CA ASP A 164 -5.26 -12.47 1.48
C ASP A 164 -6.15 -11.29 1.87
N ASP A 165 -6.79 -11.40 3.04
CA ASP A 165 -7.45 -10.27 3.71
C ASP A 165 -6.39 -9.38 4.40
N MET A 166 -5.74 -8.54 3.59
CA MET A 166 -4.65 -7.66 4.01
C MET A 166 -5.10 -6.63 5.05
N VAL A 167 -4.20 -6.30 5.99
CA VAL A 167 -4.42 -5.20 6.94
C VAL A 167 -4.31 -3.87 6.19
N ILE A 168 -5.35 -3.04 6.33
CA ILE A 168 -5.44 -1.71 5.71
C ILE A 168 -5.42 -0.56 6.72
N LEU A 169 -5.61 -0.85 8.01
CA LEU A 169 -5.43 0.09 9.13
C LEU A 169 -4.90 -0.68 10.34
N ARG A 170 -3.80 -0.20 10.93
CA ARG A 170 -3.21 -0.79 12.13
C ARG A 170 -3.96 -0.35 13.39
N ALA A 171 -3.71 -1.05 14.50
CA ALA A 171 -4.34 -0.74 15.78
C ALA A 171 -3.94 0.64 16.36
N ASP A 172 -2.80 1.18 15.94
CA ASP A 172 -2.36 2.53 16.28
C ASP A 172 -2.98 3.63 15.37
N GLY A 173 -3.83 3.25 14.42
CA GLY A 173 -4.50 4.15 13.48
C GLY A 173 -3.66 4.55 12.27
N SER A 174 -2.51 3.91 12.04
CA SER A 174 -1.65 4.12 10.86
C SER A 174 -1.88 3.15 9.70
#